data_AF-A0A964UCI3-F1
#
_entry.id   AF-A0A964UCI3-F1
#
_cell.length_a   1.000
_cell.length_b   1.000
_cell.length_c   1.000
_cell.angle_alpha   90.00
_cell.angle_beta   90.00
_cell.angle_gamma   90.00
#
_symmetry.space_group_name_H-M   'P 1'
#
loop_
_entity.id
_entity.type
_entity.pdbx_description
1 polymer ?
#
loop_
_entity_poly.entity_id
_entity_poly.type
_entity_poly.pdbx_seq_one_letter_code
_entity_poly.pdbx_strand_id
1 'polypeptide(L)'
;MIRKLAGLGLLLISAWLLWQGLHAIEVFMARGGSLASALFEPPSGIIRVASTALALLGGGLALAGRPGGAPLGLTGALGFAALGLLLASAGADISLWRDEALWSGALVPLALILVFTRRG
;
A
#
# COMPACT_ATOMS: atom_id res chain seq x y z
N MET A 1 -2.43 -19.68 -13.19
CA MET A 1 -1.82 -18.50 -13.87
C MET A 1 -2.33 -17.17 -13.32
N ILE A 2 -3.66 -16.95 -13.28
CA ILE A 2 -4.27 -15.70 -12.77
C ILE A 2 -3.74 -15.27 -11.40
N ARG A 3 -3.60 -16.19 -10.44
CA ARG A 3 -3.05 -15.90 -9.10
C ARG A 3 -1.62 -15.34 -9.15
N LYS A 4 -0.75 -15.88 -10.02
CA LYS A 4 0.63 -15.40 -10.16
C LYS A 4 0.67 -13.99 -10.75
N LEU A 5 -0.19 -13.73 -11.74
CA LEU A 5 -0.35 -12.38 -12.32
C LEU A 5 -0.87 -11.38 -11.30
N ALA A 6 -1.86 -11.76 -10.48
CA ALA A 6 -2.37 -10.93 -9.40
C ALA A 6 -1.30 -10.65 -8.33
N GLY A 7 -0.52 -11.66 -7.95
CA GLY A 7 0.59 -11.52 -7.01
C GLY A 7 1.70 -10.61 -7.54
N LEU A 8 2.05 -10.76 -8.83
CA LEU A 8 3.02 -9.89 -9.50
C LEU A 8 2.51 -8.46 -9.60
N GLY A 9 1.27 -8.25 -10.00
CA GLY A 9 0.65 -6.93 -10.07
C GLY A 9 0.62 -6.25 -8.70
N LEU A 10 0.23 -6.99 -7.66
CA LEU A 10 0.24 -6.48 -6.28
C LEU A 10 1.66 -6.08 -5.86
N LEU A 11 2.65 -6.94 -6.11
CA LEU A 11 4.05 -6.67 -5.79
C LEU A 11 4.58 -5.42 -6.50
N LEU A 12 4.37 -5.28 -7.80
CA LEU A 12 4.91 -4.16 -8.58
C LEU A 12 4.25 -2.82 -8.18
N ILE A 13 2.92 -2.81 -8.04
CA ILE A 13 2.20 -1.60 -7.64
C ILE A 13 2.59 -1.21 -6.21
N SER A 14 2.63 -2.16 -5.26
CA SER A 14 3.03 -1.86 -3.89
C SER A 14 4.49 -1.42 -3.77
N ALA A 15 5.40 -1.95 -4.59
CA ALA A 15 6.80 -1.49 -4.64
C ALA A 15 6.89 -0.03 -5.10
N TRP A 16 6.15 0.33 -6.15
CA TRP A 16 6.08 1.69 -6.65
C TRP A 16 5.52 2.66 -5.60
N LEU A 17 4.44 2.29 -4.92
CA LEU A 17 3.82 3.14 -3.88
C LEU A 17 4.69 3.28 -2.64
N LEU A 18 5.38 2.21 -2.25
CA LEU A 18 6.34 2.24 -1.14
C LEU A 18 7.50 3.19 -1.49
N TRP A 19 8.06 3.09 -2.69
CA TRP A 19 9.09 4.01 -3.17
C TRP A 19 8.62 5.47 -3.13
N GLN A 20 7.42 5.76 -3.63
CA GLN A 20 6.85 7.12 -3.55
C GLN A 20 6.72 7.63 -2.12
N GLY A 21 6.24 6.78 -1.19
CA GLY A 21 6.11 7.13 0.21
C GLY A 21 7.46 7.43 0.87
N LEU A 22 8.47 6.59 0.61
CA LEU A 22 9.83 6.78 1.12
C LEU A 22 10.50 8.03 0.54
N HIS A 23 10.35 8.28 -0.76
CA HIS A 23 10.88 9.48 -1.42
C HIS A 23 10.24 10.75 -0.85
N ALA A 24 8.94 10.75 -0.54
CA ALA A 24 8.29 11.90 0.11
C ALA A 24 8.90 12.19 1.50
N ILE A 25 9.19 11.14 2.28
CA ILE A 25 9.86 11.26 3.58
C ILE A 25 11.28 11.81 3.42
N GLU A 26 12.04 11.29 2.44
CA GLU A 26 13.39 11.76 2.14
C GLU A 26 13.42 13.25 1.77
N VAL A 27 12.51 13.69 0.89
CA VAL A 27 12.38 15.10 0.50
C VAL A 27 12.01 15.99 1.70
N PHE A 28 11.16 15.51 2.59
CA PHE A 28 10.81 16.24 3.83
C PHE A 28 12.02 16.38 4.75
N MET A 29 12.78 15.31 4.94
CA MET A 29 14.00 15.32 5.76
C MET A 29 15.09 16.21 5.15
N ALA A 30 15.25 16.20 3.83
CA ALA A 30 16.18 17.07 3.11
C ALA A 30 15.87 18.57 3.29
N ARG A 31 14.63 18.91 3.64
CA ARG A 31 14.19 20.29 3.94
C ARG A 31 14.36 20.68 5.42
N GLY A 32 15.05 19.85 6.21
CA GLY A 32 15.32 20.10 7.63
C GLY A 32 14.29 19.49 8.58
N GLY A 33 13.33 18.71 8.07
CA GLY A 33 12.39 17.97 8.89
C GLY A 33 13.01 16.73 9.55
N SER A 34 12.40 16.23 10.64
CA SER A 34 12.82 14.98 11.28
C SER A 34 12.05 13.78 10.73
N LEU A 35 12.64 12.58 10.81
CA LEU A 35 11.95 11.33 10.46
C LEU A 35 10.69 11.11 11.31
N ALA A 36 10.74 11.45 12.60
CA ALA A 36 9.60 11.32 13.50
C ALA A 36 8.43 12.20 13.03
N SER A 37 8.69 13.47 12.71
CA SER A 37 7.66 14.36 12.15
C SER A 37 7.14 13.86 10.81
N ALA A 38 8.00 13.35 9.91
CA ALA A 38 7.56 12.84 8.61
C ALA A 38 6.62 11.62 8.71
N LEU A 39 6.80 10.80 9.76
CA LEU A 39 6.03 9.59 9.97
C LEU A 39 4.74 9.84 10.77
N PHE A 40 4.79 10.73 11.77
CA PHE A 40 3.74 10.89 12.77
C PHE A 40 2.99 12.22 12.71
N GLU A 41 3.46 13.22 11.96
CA GLU A 41 2.89 14.57 11.93
C GLU A 41 2.60 15.04 10.50
N PRO A 42 1.43 14.68 9.92
CA PRO A 42 0.38 13.80 10.45
C PRO A 42 0.72 12.30 10.27
N PRO A 43 0.07 11.37 11.03
CA PRO A 43 0.41 9.93 11.05
C PRO A 43 0.11 9.19 9.74
N SER A 44 -0.22 9.91 8.68
CA SER A 44 -0.39 9.39 7.32
C SER A 44 0.87 8.73 6.76
N GLY A 45 2.07 9.25 7.10
CA GLY A 45 3.34 8.74 6.60
C GLY A 45 3.60 7.29 7.04
N ILE A 46 3.48 7.01 8.33
CA ILE A 46 3.67 5.66 8.86
C ILE A 46 2.62 4.68 8.35
N ILE A 47 1.35 5.10 8.26
CA ILE A 47 0.26 4.25 7.77
C ILE A 47 0.49 3.91 6.29
N ARG A 48 0.91 4.88 5.47
CA ARG A 48 1.20 4.68 4.06
C ARG A 48 2.33 3.67 3.86
N VAL A 49 3.45 3.87 4.55
CA VAL A 49 4.63 2.99 4.46
C VAL A 49 4.31 1.58 4.97
N ALA A 50 3.67 1.46 6.13
CA ALA A 50 3.31 0.16 6.68
C ALA A 50 2.34 -0.60 5.77
N SER A 51 1.29 0.07 5.28
CA SER A 51 0.28 -0.55 4.42
C SER A 51 0.87 -1.02 3.08
N THR A 52 1.70 -0.19 2.44
CA THR A 52 2.35 -0.54 1.17
C THR A 52 3.42 -1.62 1.34
N ALA A 53 4.15 -1.62 2.45
CA ALA A 53 5.11 -2.70 2.78
C ALA A 53 4.40 -4.04 3.01
N LEU A 54 3.28 -4.06 3.74
CA LEU A 54 2.47 -5.28 3.93
C LEU A 54 1.92 -5.79 2.59
N ALA A 55 1.41 -4.89 1.74
CA ALA A 55 0.91 -5.25 0.41
C ALA A 55 2.03 -5.81 -0.49
N LEU A 56 3.22 -5.21 -0.46
CA LEU A 56 4.42 -5.66 -1.17
C LEU A 56 4.84 -7.08 -0.74
N LEU A 57 4.97 -7.30 0.57
CA LEU A 57 5.32 -8.61 1.13
C LEU A 57 4.24 -9.65 0.81
N GLY A 58 2.97 -9.26 0.89
CA GLY A 58 1.84 -10.12 0.52
C GLY A 58 1.87 -10.54 -0.95
N GLY A 59 2.13 -9.59 -1.86
CA GLY A 59 2.31 -9.84 -3.29
C GLY A 59 3.48 -10.78 -3.57
N GLY A 60 4.63 -10.56 -2.93
CA GLY A 60 5.82 -11.39 -3.05
C GLY A 60 5.60 -12.82 -2.56
N LEU A 61 5.00 -12.99 -1.37
CA LEU A 61 4.64 -14.30 -0.83
C LEU A 61 3.64 -15.02 -1.72
N ALA A 62 2.62 -14.31 -2.24
CA ALA A 62 1.64 -14.88 -3.14
C ALA A 62 2.25 -15.32 -4.48
N LEU A 63 3.19 -14.54 -5.02
CA LEU A 63 3.94 -14.86 -6.23
C LEU A 63 4.84 -16.09 -6.04
N ALA A 64 5.50 -16.20 -4.87
CA ALA A 64 6.32 -17.34 -4.48
C ALA A 64 5.50 -18.59 -4.07
N GLY A 65 4.16 -18.54 -4.14
CA GLY A 65 3.29 -19.66 -3.75
C GLY A 65 3.29 -19.95 -2.24
N ARG A 66 3.75 -19.02 -1.41
CA ARG A 66 3.84 -19.19 0.05
C ARG A 66 2.48 -18.96 0.73
N PRO A 67 2.15 -19.73 1.78
CA PRO A 67 0.96 -19.48 2.59
C PRO A 67 1.08 -18.09 3.25
N GLY A 68 -0.07 -17.45 3.51
CA GLY A 68 -0.10 -16.14 4.17
C GLY A 68 0.03 -14.92 3.24
N GLY A 69 0.49 -15.08 1.99
CA GLY A 69 0.63 -13.94 1.06
C GLY A 69 -0.68 -13.22 0.75
N ALA A 70 -1.77 -13.96 0.54
CA ALA A 70 -3.09 -13.39 0.26
C ALA A 70 -3.66 -12.55 1.42
N PRO A 71 -3.77 -13.06 2.67
CA PRO A 71 -4.26 -12.25 3.77
C PRO A 71 -3.33 -11.06 4.07
N LEU A 72 -2.01 -11.23 4.01
CA LEU A 72 -1.05 -10.13 4.23
C LEU A 72 -1.21 -9.02 3.18
N GLY A 73 -1.35 -9.41 1.91
CA GLY A 73 -1.59 -8.50 0.79
C GLY A 73 -2.90 -7.73 0.95
N LEU A 74 -3.96 -8.41 1.40
CA LEU A 74 -5.26 -7.79 1.66
C LEU A 74 -5.20 -6.81 2.84
N THR A 75 -4.54 -7.16 3.94
CA THR A 75 -4.37 -6.25 5.07
C THR A 75 -3.65 -4.96 4.65
N GLY A 76 -2.58 -5.08 3.86
CA GLY A 76 -1.88 -3.91 3.32
C GLY A 76 -2.76 -3.07 2.37
N ALA A 77 -3.47 -3.72 1.45
CA ALA A 77 -4.36 -3.05 0.50
C ALA A 77 -5.51 -2.31 1.22
N LEU A 78 -6.13 -2.93 2.23
CA LEU A 78 -7.19 -2.32 3.02
C LEU A 78 -6.68 -1.20 3.91
N GLY A 79 -5.50 -1.32 4.51
CA GLY A 79 -4.87 -0.25 5.29
C GLY A 79 -4.61 1.00 4.42
N PHE A 80 -4.13 0.78 3.19
CA PHE A 80 -3.90 1.87 2.24
C PHE A 80 -5.21 2.51 1.75
N ALA A 81 -6.24 1.70 1.48
CA ALA A 81 -7.58 2.21 1.14
C ALA A 81 -8.22 3.01 2.29
N ALA A 82 -8.09 2.51 3.51
CA ALA A 82 -8.59 3.17 4.71
C ALA A 82 -7.89 4.52 4.94
N LEU A 83 -6.59 4.61 4.68
CA LEU A 83 -5.87 5.89 4.74
C LEU A 83 -6.47 6.93 3.79
N GLY A 84 -6.69 6.57 2.51
CA GLY A 84 -7.30 7.47 1.54
C GLY A 84 -8.71 7.91 1.95
N LEU A 85 -9.53 6.98 2.45
CA LEU A 85 -10.86 7.29 2.94
C LEU A 85 -10.84 8.22 4.16
N LEU A 86 -9.92 8.00 5.10
CA LEU A 86 -9.76 8.84 6.29
C LEU A 86 -9.36 10.27 5.90
N LEU A 87 -8.37 10.42 5.02
CA LEU A 87 -7.92 11.74 4.54
C LEU A 87 -9.05 12.48 3.80
N ALA A 88 -9.79 11.79 2.93
CA ALA A 88 -10.96 12.36 2.27
C ALA A 88 -12.04 12.80 3.26
N SER A 89 -12.34 11.96 4.26
CA SER A 89 -13.35 12.26 5.28
C SER A 89 -12.96 13.37 6.26
N ALA A 90 -11.64 13.57 6.46
CA ALA A 90 -11.11 14.65 7.29
C ALA A 90 -11.12 16.02 6.57
N GLY A 91 -11.57 16.09 5.32
CA GLY A 91 -11.56 17.32 4.53
C GLY A 91 -10.16 17.71 4.06
N ALA A 92 -9.23 16.75 3.96
CA ALA A 92 -7.90 17.02 3.43
C ALA A 92 -7.97 17.38 1.93
N ASP A 93 -7.02 18.21 1.50
CA ASP A 93 -6.88 18.57 0.09
C ASP A 93 -6.83 17.33 -0.82
N ILE A 94 -7.48 17.41 -1.98
CA ILE A 94 -7.58 16.28 -2.92
C ILE A 94 -6.22 15.74 -3.36
N SER A 95 -5.19 16.59 -3.40
CA SER A 95 -3.81 16.18 -3.70
C SER A 95 -3.21 15.20 -2.69
N LEU A 96 -3.77 15.12 -1.47
CA LEU A 96 -3.26 14.29 -0.39
C LEU A 96 -3.86 12.88 -0.37
N TRP A 97 -4.99 12.65 -1.03
CA TRP A 97 -5.71 11.37 -0.96
C TRP A 97 -6.15 10.81 -2.31
N ARG A 98 -6.08 11.59 -3.40
CA ARG A 98 -6.48 11.13 -4.73
C ARG A 98 -5.67 9.91 -5.17
N ASP A 99 -4.37 9.93 -4.94
CA ASP A 99 -3.50 8.83 -5.34
C ASP A 99 -3.82 7.58 -4.51
N GLU A 100 -4.09 7.72 -3.22
CA GLU A 100 -4.56 6.65 -2.34
C GLU A 100 -5.86 6.03 -2.86
N ALA A 101 -6.83 6.85 -3.24
CA ALA A 101 -8.12 6.39 -3.78
C ALA A 101 -7.96 5.67 -5.13
N LEU A 102 -7.15 6.21 -6.04
CA LEU A 102 -6.91 5.60 -7.35
C LEU A 102 -6.20 4.25 -7.22
N TRP A 103 -5.12 4.20 -6.44
CA TRP A 103 -4.31 3.00 -6.32
C TRP A 103 -4.95 1.93 -5.43
N SER A 104 -5.75 2.31 -4.43
CA SER A 104 -6.56 1.34 -3.67
C SER A 104 -7.59 0.62 -4.56
N GLY A 105 -8.14 1.33 -5.56
CA GLY A 105 -8.98 0.74 -6.61
C GLY A 105 -8.29 -0.36 -7.42
N ALA A 106 -6.95 -0.39 -7.47
CA ALA A 106 -6.19 -1.47 -8.09
C ALA A 106 -5.72 -2.53 -7.07
N LEU A 107 -5.19 -2.09 -5.92
CA LEU A 107 -4.64 -2.97 -4.89
C LEU A 107 -5.70 -3.90 -4.29
N VAL A 108 -6.88 -3.38 -3.97
CA VAL A 108 -7.94 -4.16 -3.31
C VAL A 108 -8.43 -5.29 -4.23
N PRO A 109 -8.80 -5.05 -5.50
CA PRO A 109 -9.17 -6.15 -6.39
C PRO A 109 -8.08 -7.20 -6.58
N LEU A 110 -6.81 -6.78 -6.72
CA LEU A 110 -5.69 -7.72 -6.83
C LEU A 110 -5.56 -8.60 -5.59
N ALA A 111 -5.67 -8.01 -4.39
CA ALA A 111 -5.64 -8.75 -3.14
C ALA A 111 -6.87 -9.68 -2.98
N LEU A 112 -8.06 -9.25 -3.39
CA LEU A 112 -9.26 -10.09 -3.37
C LEU A 112 -9.13 -11.28 -4.34
N ILE A 113 -8.57 -11.08 -5.53
CA ILE A 113 -8.27 -12.18 -6.45
C ILE A 113 -7.34 -13.21 -5.78
N LEU A 114 -6.32 -12.76 -5.04
CA LEU A 114 -5.44 -13.65 -4.28
C LEU A 114 -6.15 -14.38 -3.14
N VAL A 115 -7.19 -13.82 -2.54
CA VAL A 115 -7.96 -14.49 -1.48
C VAL A 115 -8.93 -15.52 -2.06
N PHE A 116 -9.64 -15.19 -3.13
CA PHE A 116 -10.69 -16.03 -3.68
C PHE A 116 -10.22 -17.08 -4.70
N THR A 117 -9.02 -16.93 -5.27
CA THR A 117 -8.44 -17.97 -6.14
C THR A 117 -7.74 -19.04 -5.31
N ARG A 118 -8.12 -20.31 -5.50
CA ARG A 118 -7.46 -21.46 -4.84
C ARG A 118 -5.96 -21.49 -5.14
N ARG A 119 -5.19 -22.02 -4.19
CA ARG A 119 -3.77 -22.37 -4.36
C ARG A 119 -3.70 -23.49 -5.40
N GLY A 120 -3.58 -23.12 -6.67
CA GLY A 120 -3.31 -24.05 -7.76
C GLY A 120 -1.84 -24.41 -7.81
#